data_AF-A0A7S4C7Z6-F1
#
_entry.id   AF-A0A7S4C7Z6-F1
#
_cell.length_a   1.000
_cell.length_b   1.000
_cell.length_c   1.000
_cell.angle_alpha   90.00
_cell.angle_beta   90.00
_cell.angle_gamma   90.00
#
_symmetry.space_group_name_H-M   'P 1'
#
loop_
_entity.id
_entity.type
_entity.pdbx_description
1 polymer ?
#
loop_
_entity_poly.entity_id
_entity_poly.type
_entity_poly.pdbx_seq_one_letter_code
_entity_poly.pdbx_strand_id
1 'polypeptide(L)'
;EEFLSRFNTVLPILTNAVLLCMLGHLSACAFYFFSMPDWRTDEETARVLDGSLIPWLEREFIGNFSSVPLKKRYITALYWSFTTLTTVGYGDISAVTSAERICALIDMVLGTVLFGFVIASCTEMSYSMAKANEKYNNKIYCVRSFTRYYEFPKDLSQAIIRHFKNQPLPVYNTQEIIREAPVALQTHLIATVYARLIQVLPACFQCCEDEASLILKFVMQLNIYNPSPNAVIVQQGSPAEFLWVISQGELKVAERMSDNHDNHDVHHMAFQHLRPGHFFGVEGLAGEELYSRTVQNCDGRAELYRMPMATAIDMFSQKEFKLVRRALLKRFLPSEVLGDESVSEKCKEHSDTQGELMDQMSDTVRAMEVQLKNMQESIKAFESTLEALNLSVR
;
A
#
# COMPACT_ATOMS: atom_id res chain seq x y z
N GLU A 1 0.91 -2.89 11.77
CA GLU A 1 1.69 -3.20 10.55
C GLU A 1 2.82 -2.21 10.29
N GLU A 2 2.58 -0.89 10.31
CA GLU A 2 3.65 0.11 10.12
C GLU A 2 4.80 -0.01 11.15
N PHE A 3 4.46 -0.28 12.41
CA PHE A 3 5.45 -0.58 13.45
C PHE A 3 6.28 -1.84 13.14
N LEU A 4 5.65 -2.92 12.67
CA LEU A 4 6.34 -4.16 12.29
C LEU A 4 7.22 -3.98 11.06
N SER A 5 6.79 -3.17 10.09
CA SER A 5 7.58 -2.81 8.90
C SER A 5 8.83 -2.00 9.28
N ARG A 6 8.67 -1.00 10.14
CA ARG A 6 9.81 -0.22 10.68
C ARG A 6 10.72 -1.09 11.53
N PHE A 7 10.16 -1.95 12.36
CA PHE A 7 10.90 -2.88 13.21
C PHE A 7 11.76 -3.86 12.39
N ASN A 8 11.18 -4.50 11.37
CA ASN A 8 11.91 -5.41 10.47
C ASN A 8 13.00 -4.71 9.65
N THR A 9 12.90 -3.40 9.45
CA THR A 9 13.91 -2.62 8.70
C THR A 9 15.06 -2.16 9.60
N VAL A 10 14.78 -1.86 10.88
CA VAL A 10 15.78 -1.36 11.84
C VAL A 10 16.54 -2.51 12.52
N LEU A 11 15.90 -3.66 12.73
CA LEU A 11 16.47 -4.81 13.42
C LEU A 11 17.78 -5.33 12.79
N PRO A 12 17.94 -5.43 11.45
CA PRO A 12 19.20 -5.85 10.85
C PRO A 12 20.36 -4.89 11.15
N ILE A 13 20.10 -3.58 11.17
CA ILE A 13 21.13 -2.56 11.46
C ILE A 13 21.59 -2.67 12.91
N LEU A 14 20.65 -2.79 13.84
CA LEU A 14 20.96 -3.01 15.25
C LEU A 14 21.74 -4.32 15.45
N THR A 15 21.35 -5.38 14.75
CA THR A 15 22.04 -6.67 14.80
C THR A 15 23.48 -6.55 14.28
N ASN A 16 23.68 -5.87 13.15
CA ASN A 16 25.01 -5.61 12.60
C ASN A 16 25.87 -4.72 13.53
N ALA A 17 25.27 -3.74 14.21
CA ALA A 17 25.96 -2.90 15.18
C ALA A 17 26.42 -3.71 16.40
N VAL A 18 25.57 -4.59 16.92
CA VAL A 18 25.94 -5.51 18.01
C VAL A 18 27.04 -6.47 17.56
N LEU A 19 26.94 -7.02 16.34
CA LEU A 19 27.95 -7.90 15.76
C LEU A 19 29.31 -7.19 15.61
N LEU A 20 29.32 -5.94 15.15
CA LEU A 20 30.52 -5.12 15.05
C LEU A 20 31.17 -4.89 16.43
N CYS A 21 30.38 -4.57 17.45
CA CYS A 21 30.88 -4.39 18.81
C CYS A 21 31.48 -5.69 19.38
N MET A 22 30.80 -6.83 19.17
CA MET A 22 31.28 -8.13 19.64
C MET A 22 32.53 -8.58 18.91
N LEU A 23 32.58 -8.40 17.58
CA LEU A 23 33.77 -8.73 16.79
C LEU A 23 34.94 -7.81 17.15
N GLY A 24 34.70 -6.52 17.35
CA GLY A 24 35.73 -5.58 17.80
C GLY A 24 36.30 -5.95 19.17
N HIS A 25 35.45 -6.39 20.11
CA HIS A 25 35.92 -6.93 21.38
C HIS A 25 36.79 -8.18 21.21
N LEU A 26 36.33 -9.15 20.41
CA LEU A 26 37.06 -10.41 20.18
C LEU A 26 38.39 -10.19 19.45
N SER A 27 38.41 -9.37 18.40
CA SER A 27 39.61 -9.01 17.66
C SER A 27 40.61 -8.24 18.55
N ALA A 28 40.16 -7.31 19.39
CA ALA A 28 41.02 -6.62 20.35
C ALA A 28 41.68 -7.58 21.34
N CYS A 29 40.89 -8.50 21.91
CA CYS A 29 41.38 -9.51 22.84
C CYS A 29 42.36 -10.49 22.15
N ALA A 30 42.03 -10.93 20.93
CA ALA A 30 42.88 -11.82 20.13
C ALA A 30 44.22 -11.14 19.78
N PHE A 31 44.17 -9.90 19.28
CA PHE A 31 45.37 -9.16 18.94
C PHE A 31 46.27 -8.95 20.15
N TYR A 32 45.71 -8.52 21.29
CA TYR A 32 46.47 -8.41 22.54
C TYR A 32 47.08 -9.75 22.97
N PHE A 33 46.31 -10.84 22.91
CA PHE A 33 46.76 -12.17 23.29
C PHE A 33 47.92 -12.69 22.42
N PHE A 34 47.81 -12.58 21.10
CA PHE A 34 48.86 -12.99 20.15
C PHE A 34 50.07 -12.05 20.12
N SER A 35 49.99 -10.90 20.79
CA SER A 35 51.11 -9.97 20.96
C SER A 35 51.95 -10.24 22.21
N MET A 36 51.47 -11.13 23.09
CA MET A 36 52.21 -11.51 24.29
C MET A 36 53.52 -12.23 23.93
N PRO A 37 54.57 -12.13 24.77
CA PRO A 37 55.87 -12.72 24.51
C PRO A 37 55.85 -14.23 24.19
N ASP A 38 54.88 -14.96 24.75
CA ASP A 38 54.70 -16.41 24.54
C ASP A 38 54.48 -16.81 23.08
N TRP A 39 54.05 -15.89 22.22
CA TRP A 39 53.77 -16.12 20.80
C TRP A 39 54.90 -15.67 19.85
N ARG A 40 56.04 -15.22 20.40
CA ARG A 40 57.21 -14.79 19.62
C ARG A 40 58.06 -16.01 19.25
N THR A 41 58.66 -16.01 18.07
CA THR A 41 59.70 -17.00 17.75
C THR A 41 61.00 -16.72 18.52
N ASP A 42 61.89 -17.71 18.61
CA ASP A 42 63.20 -17.51 19.25
C ASP A 42 64.00 -16.38 18.60
N GLU A 43 63.94 -16.28 17.26
CA GLU A 43 64.57 -15.20 16.49
C GLU A 43 63.95 -13.83 16.80
N GLU A 44 62.62 -13.74 16.86
CA GLU A 44 61.91 -12.50 17.20
C GLU A 44 62.21 -12.08 18.63
N THR A 45 62.31 -13.03 19.56
CA THR A 45 62.66 -12.78 20.96
C THR A 45 64.07 -12.22 21.08
N ALA A 46 65.05 -12.80 20.38
CA ALA A 46 66.42 -12.29 20.34
C ALA A 46 66.47 -10.86 19.78
N ARG A 47 65.70 -10.57 18.73
CA ARG A 47 65.61 -9.24 18.11
C ARG A 47 64.88 -8.20 18.96
N VAL A 48 63.99 -8.63 19.85
CA VAL A 48 63.39 -7.72 20.84
C VAL A 48 64.42 -7.37 21.91
N LEU A 49 65.22 -8.34 22.35
CA LEU A 49 66.26 -8.15 23.38
C LEU A 49 67.41 -7.27 22.91
N ASP A 50 67.81 -7.35 21.63
CA ASP A 50 68.86 -6.49 21.06
C ASP A 50 68.33 -5.11 20.59
N GLY A 51 67.02 -4.88 20.67
CA GLY A 51 66.35 -3.64 20.29
C GLY A 51 66.13 -3.45 18.77
N SER A 52 66.46 -4.43 17.94
CA SER A 52 66.24 -4.38 16.48
C SER A 52 64.78 -4.59 16.06
N LEU A 53 63.92 -5.08 16.96
CA LEU A 53 62.49 -5.25 16.75
C LEU A 53 61.70 -4.75 17.97
N ILE A 54 60.76 -3.82 17.76
CA ILE A 54 59.94 -3.24 18.83
C ILE A 54 58.46 -3.56 18.53
N PRO A 55 57.86 -4.58 19.19
CA PRO A 55 56.44 -4.88 19.09
C PRO A 55 55.57 -3.73 19.59
N TRP A 56 54.30 -3.69 19.18
CA TRP A 56 53.43 -2.56 19.53
C TRP A 56 53.23 -2.39 21.04
N LEU A 57 53.15 -3.49 21.80
CA LEU A 57 53.05 -3.43 23.26
C LEU A 57 54.24 -2.73 23.91
N GLU A 58 55.45 -3.00 23.42
CA GLU A 58 56.68 -2.36 23.92
C GLU A 58 56.75 -0.90 23.48
N ARG A 59 56.29 -0.60 22.27
CA ARG A 59 56.24 0.76 21.72
C ARG A 59 55.26 1.65 22.48
N GLU A 60 54.03 1.19 22.67
CA GLU A 60 52.95 1.96 23.30
C GLU A 60 53.14 2.14 24.81
N PHE A 61 53.75 1.14 25.47
CA PHE A 61 53.90 1.13 26.92
C PHE A 61 55.35 1.22 27.40
N ILE A 62 56.26 1.69 26.53
CA ILE A 62 57.65 2.02 26.83
C ILE A 62 58.34 0.85 27.57
N GLY A 63 58.22 -0.36 27.05
CA GLY A 63 58.88 -1.54 27.61
C GLY A 63 58.26 -2.11 28.89
N ASN A 64 57.21 -1.49 29.47
CA ASN A 64 56.65 -1.89 30.77
C ASN A 64 55.14 -2.09 30.74
N PHE A 65 54.64 -2.74 29.68
CA PHE A 65 53.21 -3.04 29.52
C PHE A 65 52.62 -3.85 30.69
N SER A 66 53.42 -4.69 31.36
CA SER A 66 53.01 -5.46 32.54
C SER A 66 52.56 -4.60 33.72
N SER A 67 53.17 -3.42 33.92
CA SER A 67 52.83 -2.48 35.00
C SER A 67 51.60 -1.60 34.70
N VAL A 68 51.18 -1.52 33.43
CA VAL A 68 50.10 -0.64 32.99
C VAL A 68 48.74 -1.20 33.42
N PRO A 69 47.76 -0.42 33.90
CA PRO A 69 46.45 -0.97 34.23
C PRO A 69 45.76 -1.69 33.05
N LEU A 70 45.12 -2.84 33.30
CA LEU A 70 44.46 -3.65 32.26
C LEU A 70 43.46 -2.83 31.43
N LYS A 71 42.72 -1.92 32.06
CA LYS A 71 41.78 -1.02 31.38
C LYS A 71 42.44 -0.22 30.26
N LYS A 72 43.64 0.32 30.50
CA LYS A 72 44.36 1.12 29.49
C LYS A 72 44.84 0.24 28.34
N ARG A 73 45.35 -0.97 28.64
CA ARG A 73 45.76 -1.95 27.63
C ARG A 73 44.58 -2.37 26.76
N TYR A 74 43.45 -2.69 27.38
CA TYR A 74 42.23 -3.08 26.68
C TYR A 74 41.68 -1.97 25.76
N ILE A 75 41.59 -0.73 26.25
CA ILE A 75 41.11 0.40 25.42
C ILE A 75 42.04 0.61 24.22
N THR A 76 43.35 0.45 24.40
CA THR A 76 44.35 0.61 23.31
C THR A 76 44.20 -0.50 22.26
N ALA A 77 44.03 -1.76 22.70
CA ALA A 77 43.77 -2.88 21.79
C ALA A 77 42.42 -2.76 21.07
N LEU A 78 41.39 -2.25 21.77
CA LEU A 78 40.07 -1.97 21.19
C LEU A 78 40.14 -0.88 20.13
N TYR A 79 40.92 0.17 20.37
CA TYR A 79 41.19 1.21 19.39
C TYR A 79 41.86 0.65 18.12
N TRP A 80 42.87 -0.20 18.26
CA TRP A 80 43.50 -0.88 17.11
C TRP A 80 42.50 -1.76 16.34
N SER A 81 41.68 -2.53 17.06
CA SER A 81 40.69 -3.42 16.45
C SER A 81 39.65 -2.63 15.66
N PHE A 82 39.06 -1.59 16.24
CA PHE A 82 38.06 -0.78 15.55
C PHE A 82 38.65 -0.02 14.37
N THR A 83 39.86 0.55 14.47
CA THR A 83 40.51 1.25 13.35
C THR A 83 40.86 0.29 12.20
N THR A 84 41.15 -0.98 12.48
CA THR A 84 41.36 -2.02 11.47
C THR A 84 40.04 -2.51 10.87
N LEU A 85 39.05 -2.86 11.69
CA LEU A 85 37.74 -3.36 11.25
C LEU A 85 36.95 -2.33 10.43
N THR A 86 37.09 -1.04 10.76
CA THR A 86 36.44 0.07 10.04
C THR A 86 37.28 0.59 8.87
N THR A 87 38.40 -0.09 8.56
CA THR A 87 39.33 0.24 7.47
C THR A 87 39.91 1.66 7.51
N VAL A 88 39.88 2.32 8.68
CA VAL A 88 40.49 3.65 8.89
C VAL A 88 42.01 3.56 8.90
N GLY A 89 42.57 2.63 9.68
CA GLY A 89 43.98 2.24 9.63
C GLY A 89 44.99 3.39 9.76
N TYR A 90 44.96 4.16 10.85
CA TYR A 90 45.91 5.28 11.07
C TYR A 90 47.39 4.87 11.03
N GLY A 91 47.70 3.61 11.35
CA GLY A 91 49.05 3.04 11.28
C GLY A 91 49.95 3.37 12.49
N ASP A 92 49.39 3.97 13.52
CA ASP A 92 50.04 4.24 14.81
C ASP A 92 50.33 2.94 15.58
N ILE A 93 49.37 2.04 15.63
CA ILE A 93 49.53 0.68 16.15
C ILE A 93 49.54 -0.31 14.97
N SER A 94 50.63 -1.05 14.82
CA SER A 94 50.86 -1.94 13.68
C SER A 94 51.39 -3.30 14.13
N ALA A 95 50.96 -4.37 13.45
CA ALA A 95 51.51 -5.71 13.64
C ALA A 95 52.98 -5.80 13.17
N VAL A 96 53.87 -6.20 14.06
CA VAL A 96 55.32 -6.31 13.81
C VAL A 96 55.76 -7.77 13.80
N THR A 97 55.35 -8.57 14.80
CA THR A 97 55.72 -9.99 14.91
C THR A 97 54.91 -10.85 13.94
N SER A 98 55.39 -12.07 13.67
CA SER A 98 54.73 -13.00 12.75
C SER A 98 53.34 -13.39 13.26
N ALA A 99 53.18 -13.63 14.56
CA ALA A 99 51.89 -13.92 15.19
C ALA A 99 50.92 -12.74 15.09
N GLU A 100 51.39 -11.51 15.38
CA GLU A 100 50.61 -10.28 15.22
C GLU A 100 50.13 -10.10 13.78
N ARG A 101 51.01 -10.36 12.80
CA ARG A 101 50.68 -10.22 11.37
C ARG A 101 49.63 -11.21 10.91
N ILE A 102 49.70 -12.46 11.37
CA ILE A 102 48.69 -13.48 11.06
C ILE A 102 47.34 -13.07 11.64
N CYS A 103 47.31 -12.61 12.91
CA CYS A 103 46.09 -12.12 13.54
C CYS A 103 45.51 -10.92 12.77
N ALA A 104 46.34 -9.94 12.40
CA ALA A 104 45.93 -8.78 11.64
C ALA A 104 45.36 -9.14 10.26
N LEU A 105 45.95 -10.11 9.55
CA LEU A 105 45.42 -10.58 8.26
C LEU A 105 44.01 -11.17 8.41
N ILE A 106 43.78 -11.98 9.46
CA ILE A 106 42.46 -12.55 9.74
C ILE A 106 41.45 -11.43 10.05
N ASP A 107 41.83 -10.49 10.90
CA ASP A 107 40.98 -9.36 11.28
C ASP A 107 40.64 -8.44 10.10
N MET A 108 41.59 -8.20 9.18
CA MET A 108 41.34 -7.42 7.96
C MET A 108 40.30 -8.09 7.05
N VAL A 109 40.36 -9.42 6.90
CA VAL A 109 39.37 -10.18 6.10
C VAL A 109 38.00 -10.11 6.77
N LEU A 110 37.93 -10.36 8.08
CA LEU A 110 36.68 -10.30 8.84
C LEU A 110 36.05 -8.90 8.82
N GLY A 111 36.86 -7.85 8.98
CA GLY A 111 36.43 -6.46 8.89
C GLY A 111 35.84 -6.11 7.52
N THR A 112 36.52 -6.52 6.44
CA THR A 112 36.04 -6.28 5.07
C THR A 112 34.68 -6.94 4.82
N VAL A 113 34.51 -8.19 5.24
CA VAL A 113 33.25 -8.93 5.11
C VAL A 113 32.13 -8.26 5.92
N LEU A 114 32.40 -7.88 7.17
CA LEU A 114 31.44 -7.21 8.03
C LEU A 114 31.00 -5.86 7.46
N PHE A 115 31.94 -5.06 6.96
CA PHE A 115 31.62 -3.76 6.35
C PHE A 115 30.73 -3.92 5.11
N GLY A 116 30.97 -4.95 4.30
CA GLY A 116 30.09 -5.32 3.18
C GLY A 116 28.65 -5.61 3.63
N PHE A 117 28.48 -6.37 4.71
CA PHE A 117 27.14 -6.65 5.27
C PHE A 117 26.44 -5.39 5.78
N VAL A 118 27.15 -4.48 6.45
CA VAL A 118 26.58 -3.21 6.92
C VAL A 118 26.06 -2.38 5.74
N ILE A 119 26.86 -2.24 4.67
CA ILE A 119 26.44 -1.51 3.45
C ILE A 119 25.21 -2.16 2.81
N ALA A 120 25.20 -3.50 2.71
CA ALA A 120 24.08 -4.23 2.13
C ALA A 120 22.77 -3.97 2.90
N SER A 121 22.80 -4.06 4.24
CA SER A 121 21.63 -3.78 5.07
C SER A 121 21.16 -2.32 4.96
N CYS A 122 22.08 -1.34 4.89
CA CYS A 122 21.72 0.06 4.66
C CYS A 122 21.07 0.28 3.29
N THR A 123 21.53 -0.43 2.27
CA THR A 123 20.99 -0.36 0.91
C THR A 123 19.58 -0.97 0.85
N GLU A 124 19.38 -2.13 1.48
CA GLU A 124 18.08 -2.79 1.55
C GLU A 124 17.04 -1.93 2.28
N MET A 125 17.42 -1.28 3.40
CA MET A 125 16.56 -0.31 4.08
C MET A 125 16.16 0.83 3.14
N SER A 126 17.13 1.42 2.44
CA SER A 126 16.88 2.52 1.52
C SER A 126 15.91 2.10 0.40
N TYR A 127 16.07 0.89 -0.12
CA TYR A 127 15.18 0.32 -1.12
C TYR A 127 13.76 0.05 -0.59
N SER A 128 13.65 -0.56 0.59
CA SER A 128 12.36 -0.85 1.25
C SER A 128 11.55 0.43 1.49
N MET A 129 12.19 1.50 1.98
CA MET A 129 11.57 2.80 2.18
C MET A 129 11.10 3.43 0.85
N ALA A 130 11.86 3.26 -0.23
CA ALA A 130 11.48 3.76 -1.55
C ALA A 130 10.31 2.98 -2.16
N LYS A 131 10.24 1.66 -1.93
CA LYS A 131 9.23 0.75 -2.49
C LYS A 131 7.81 1.13 -2.08
N ALA A 132 7.60 1.64 -0.87
CA ALA A 132 6.29 2.04 -0.36
C ALA A 132 5.54 3.04 -1.28
N ASN A 133 6.27 3.88 -2.02
CA ASN A 133 5.70 4.84 -2.96
C ASN A 133 6.15 4.64 -4.41
N GLU A 134 6.91 3.59 -4.72
CA GLU A 134 7.54 3.41 -6.02
C GLU A 134 6.51 3.34 -7.15
N LYS A 135 5.47 2.52 -7.02
CA LYS A 135 4.45 2.35 -8.07
C LYS A 135 3.70 3.65 -8.36
N TYR A 136 3.34 4.39 -7.31
CA TYR A 136 2.70 5.71 -7.44
C TYR A 136 3.64 6.72 -8.10
N ASN A 137 4.87 6.85 -7.57
CA ASN A 137 5.86 7.80 -8.07
C ASN A 137 6.25 7.51 -9.52
N ASN A 138 6.41 6.23 -9.88
CA ASN A 138 6.69 5.81 -11.23
C ASN A 138 5.53 6.14 -12.17
N LYS A 139 4.26 5.88 -11.77
CA LYS A 139 3.10 6.26 -12.58
C LYS A 139 3.03 7.75 -12.82
N ILE A 140 3.22 8.58 -11.79
CA ILE A 140 3.24 10.04 -11.92
C ILE A 140 4.42 10.52 -12.78
N TYR A 141 5.58 9.88 -12.65
CA TYR A 141 6.73 10.14 -13.52
C TYR A 141 6.40 9.85 -14.99
N CYS A 142 5.83 8.68 -15.31
CA CYS A 142 5.42 8.34 -16.68
C CYS A 142 4.40 9.35 -17.23
N VAL A 143 3.40 9.76 -16.43
CA VAL A 143 2.40 10.75 -16.84
C VAL A 143 3.05 12.09 -17.16
N ARG A 144 3.98 12.57 -16.32
CA ARG A 144 4.72 13.82 -16.56
C ARG A 144 5.55 13.71 -17.85
N SER A 145 6.28 12.62 -18.01
CA SER A 145 7.10 12.36 -19.20
C SER A 145 6.25 12.32 -20.47
N PHE A 146 5.07 11.69 -20.42
CA PHE A 146 4.10 11.68 -21.51
C PHE A 146 3.64 13.09 -21.88
N THR A 147 3.20 13.90 -20.91
CA THR A 147 2.75 15.28 -21.18
C THR A 147 3.86 16.16 -21.76
N ARG A 148 5.11 15.92 -21.34
CA ARG A 148 6.28 16.65 -21.84
C ARG A 148 6.69 16.21 -23.24
N TYR A 149 6.65 14.90 -23.51
CA TYR A 149 7.04 14.33 -24.81
C TYR A 149 6.14 14.84 -25.95
N TYR A 150 4.84 14.97 -25.69
CA TYR A 150 3.87 15.51 -26.66
C TYR A 150 3.65 17.03 -26.54
N GLU A 151 4.44 17.72 -25.72
CA GLU A 151 4.42 19.19 -25.57
C GLU A 151 3.02 19.79 -25.28
N PHE A 152 2.26 19.16 -24.40
CA PHE A 152 0.92 19.65 -24.07
C PHE A 152 0.95 21.04 -23.42
N PRO A 153 -0.06 21.90 -23.69
CA PRO A 153 -0.22 23.18 -22.99
C PRO A 153 -0.20 23.00 -21.47
N LYS A 154 0.31 24.01 -20.75
CA LYS A 154 0.52 23.94 -19.30
C LYS A 154 -0.76 23.59 -18.54
N ASP A 155 -1.89 24.15 -18.95
CA ASP A 155 -3.17 23.93 -18.28
C ASP A 155 -3.67 22.49 -18.44
N LEU A 156 -3.56 21.93 -19.66
CA LEU A 156 -3.91 20.54 -19.94
C LEU A 156 -2.98 19.57 -19.20
N SER A 157 -1.67 19.83 -19.21
CA SER A 157 -0.69 19.03 -18.48
C SER A 157 -0.99 19.01 -16.97
N GLN A 158 -1.31 20.17 -16.39
CA GLN A 158 -1.67 20.26 -14.98
C GLN A 158 -2.98 19.53 -14.68
N ALA A 159 -4.00 19.63 -15.54
CA ALA A 159 -5.26 18.91 -15.39
C ALA A 159 -5.04 17.39 -15.39
N ILE A 160 -4.26 16.87 -16.34
CA ILE A 160 -3.91 15.44 -16.44
C ILE A 160 -3.15 14.98 -15.19
N ILE A 161 -2.11 15.71 -14.79
CA ILE A 161 -1.30 15.35 -13.61
C ILE A 161 -2.16 15.38 -12.33
N ARG A 162 -3.03 16.40 -12.17
CA ARG A 162 -3.95 16.49 -11.02
C ARG A 162 -4.92 15.31 -10.99
N HIS A 163 -5.46 14.91 -12.14
CA HIS A 163 -6.33 13.74 -12.24
C HIS A 163 -5.63 12.47 -11.73
N PHE A 164 -4.44 12.16 -12.26
CA PHE A 164 -3.69 10.97 -11.83
C PHE A 164 -3.16 11.04 -10.39
N LYS A 165 -2.89 12.25 -9.86
CA LYS A 165 -2.52 12.44 -8.44
C LYS A 165 -3.68 12.19 -7.49
N ASN A 166 -4.90 12.55 -7.92
CA ASN A 166 -6.12 12.45 -7.11
C ASN A 166 -6.79 11.07 -7.23
N GLN A 167 -6.33 10.23 -8.16
CA GLN A 167 -6.76 8.84 -8.21
C GLN A 167 -5.97 8.03 -7.17
N PRO A 168 -6.65 7.37 -6.21
CA PRO A 168 -6.00 6.37 -5.40
C PRO A 168 -5.58 5.25 -6.36
N LEU A 169 -4.27 5.12 -6.61
CA LEU A 169 -3.75 3.93 -7.26
C LEU A 169 -3.88 2.82 -6.21
N PRO A 170 -4.72 1.80 -6.46
CA PRO A 170 -4.75 0.65 -5.58
C PRO A 170 -3.32 0.11 -5.52
N VAL A 171 -2.72 0.09 -4.33
CA VAL A 171 -1.41 -0.55 -4.12
C VAL A 171 -1.47 -1.99 -4.61
N TYR A 172 -2.65 -2.60 -4.44
CA TYR A 172 -3.00 -3.97 -4.73
C TYR A 172 -4.21 -4.05 -5.66
N ASN A 173 -4.26 -5.08 -6.50
CA ASN A 173 -5.43 -5.38 -7.31
C ASN A 173 -6.50 -6.05 -6.43
N THR A 174 -7.49 -5.28 -5.99
CA THR A 174 -8.53 -5.75 -5.07
C THR A 174 -9.24 -7.01 -5.57
N GLN A 175 -9.50 -7.11 -6.88
CA GLN A 175 -10.15 -8.28 -7.44
C GLN A 175 -9.27 -9.53 -7.41
N GLU A 176 -7.96 -9.37 -7.61
CA GLU A 176 -6.99 -10.47 -7.55
C GLU A 176 -6.87 -11.03 -6.13
N ILE A 177 -6.74 -10.15 -5.13
CA ILE A 177 -6.72 -10.55 -3.71
C ILE A 177 -8.00 -11.30 -3.35
N ILE A 178 -9.16 -10.80 -3.77
CA ILE A 178 -10.44 -11.47 -3.51
C ILE A 178 -10.47 -12.85 -4.16
N ARG A 179 -9.95 -13.03 -5.38
CA ARG A 179 -9.92 -14.33 -6.07
C ARG A 179 -8.96 -15.34 -5.43
N GLU A 180 -7.83 -14.87 -4.89
CA GLU A 180 -6.87 -15.69 -4.17
C GLU A 180 -7.37 -16.11 -2.77
N ALA A 181 -8.28 -15.33 -2.19
CA ALA A 181 -8.87 -15.65 -0.89
C ALA A 181 -9.73 -16.93 -0.96
N PRO A 182 -9.78 -17.74 0.13
CA PRO A 182 -10.68 -18.88 0.22
C PRO A 182 -12.14 -18.47 -0.01
N VAL A 183 -12.92 -19.30 -0.72
CA VAL A 183 -14.32 -19.02 -1.10
C VAL A 183 -15.18 -18.59 0.09
N ALA A 184 -14.97 -19.20 1.27
CA ALA A 184 -15.68 -18.85 2.51
C ALA A 184 -15.45 -17.40 2.98
N LEU A 185 -14.29 -16.80 2.65
CA LEU A 185 -13.94 -15.42 3.01
C LEU A 185 -14.28 -14.42 1.89
N GLN A 186 -14.38 -14.87 0.64
CA GLN A 186 -14.66 -13.99 -0.50
C GLN A 186 -15.95 -13.19 -0.31
N THR A 187 -17.01 -13.85 0.16
CA THR A 187 -18.30 -13.20 0.42
C THR A 187 -18.17 -12.08 1.45
N HIS A 188 -17.45 -12.32 2.55
CA HIS A 188 -17.25 -11.34 3.59
C HIS A 188 -16.34 -10.18 3.13
N LEU A 189 -15.28 -10.49 2.37
CA LEU A 189 -14.39 -9.48 1.79
C LEU A 189 -15.13 -8.57 0.81
N ILE A 190 -15.92 -9.15 -0.09
CA ILE A 190 -16.71 -8.38 -1.07
C ILE A 190 -17.76 -7.54 -0.35
N ALA A 191 -18.50 -8.13 0.59
CA ALA A 191 -19.49 -7.40 1.39
C ALA A 191 -18.85 -6.22 2.14
N THR A 192 -17.64 -6.38 2.66
CA THR A 192 -16.92 -5.32 3.39
C THR A 192 -16.38 -4.24 2.45
N VAL A 193 -15.67 -4.63 1.39
CA VAL A 193 -15.04 -3.70 0.44
C VAL A 193 -16.08 -2.89 -0.32
N TYR A 194 -17.17 -3.54 -0.73
CA TYR A 194 -18.23 -2.93 -1.53
C TYR A 194 -19.48 -2.59 -0.70
N ALA A 195 -19.39 -2.59 0.63
CA ALA A 195 -20.51 -2.34 1.54
C ALA A 195 -21.33 -1.10 1.12
N ARG A 196 -20.63 -0.02 0.78
CA ARG A 196 -21.23 1.24 0.36
C ARG A 196 -22.00 1.13 -0.96
N LEU A 197 -21.42 0.44 -1.94
CA LEU A 197 -22.09 0.20 -3.21
C LEU A 197 -23.34 -0.66 -2.99
N ILE A 198 -23.22 -1.73 -2.20
CA ILE A 198 -24.31 -2.66 -1.91
C ILE A 198 -25.48 -1.94 -1.23
N GLN A 199 -25.20 -1.03 -0.29
CA GLN A 199 -26.22 -0.22 0.40
C GLN A 199 -27.05 0.67 -0.53
N VAL A 200 -26.48 1.12 -1.65
CA VAL A 200 -27.19 1.99 -2.60
C VAL A 200 -27.80 1.22 -3.76
N LEU A 201 -27.55 -0.09 -3.89
CA LEU A 201 -28.13 -0.87 -4.98
C LEU A 201 -29.68 -0.82 -4.92
N PRO A 202 -30.37 -0.69 -6.07
CA PRO A 202 -31.81 -0.66 -6.09
C PRO A 202 -32.40 -2.00 -5.64
N ALA A 203 -33.60 -1.94 -5.05
CA ALA A 203 -34.34 -3.10 -4.56
C ALA A 203 -34.58 -4.20 -5.60
N CYS A 204 -34.39 -3.94 -6.90
CA CYS A 204 -34.45 -4.99 -7.92
C CYS A 204 -33.37 -6.07 -7.75
N PHE A 205 -32.28 -5.79 -7.05
CA PHE A 205 -31.26 -6.79 -6.69
C PHE A 205 -31.70 -7.68 -5.50
N GLN A 206 -32.74 -7.27 -4.76
CA GLN A 206 -33.32 -7.99 -3.61
C GLN A 206 -34.46 -8.95 -4.01
N CYS A 207 -34.81 -9.03 -5.30
CA CYS A 207 -35.95 -9.83 -5.77
C CYS A 207 -35.63 -11.32 -6.01
N CYS A 208 -34.47 -11.82 -5.56
CA CYS A 208 -33.95 -13.14 -5.90
C CYS A 208 -33.67 -13.97 -4.64
N GLU A 209 -33.96 -15.28 -4.70
CA GLU A 209 -33.75 -16.21 -3.57
C GLU A 209 -32.28 -16.24 -3.09
N ASP A 210 -31.32 -16.06 -4.02
CA ASP A 210 -29.88 -16.01 -3.73
C ASP A 210 -29.27 -14.60 -3.88
N GLU A 211 -29.91 -13.58 -3.30
CA GLU A 211 -29.49 -12.16 -3.36
C GLU A 211 -27.97 -11.96 -3.17
N ALA A 212 -27.41 -12.55 -2.10
CA ALA A 212 -26.00 -12.37 -1.77
C ALA A 212 -25.06 -12.88 -2.88
N SER A 213 -25.39 -14.01 -3.51
CA SER A 213 -24.59 -14.59 -4.59
C SER A 213 -24.68 -13.75 -5.87
N LEU A 214 -25.86 -13.18 -6.14
CA LEU A 214 -26.14 -12.36 -7.31
C LEU A 214 -25.40 -11.03 -7.22
N ILE A 215 -25.49 -10.35 -6.07
CA ILE A 215 -24.74 -9.13 -5.77
C ILE A 215 -23.25 -9.38 -5.89
N LEU A 216 -22.76 -10.51 -5.37
CA LEU A 216 -21.34 -10.88 -5.44
C LEU A 216 -20.86 -11.03 -6.89
N LYS A 217 -21.58 -11.80 -7.71
CA LYS A 217 -21.28 -11.96 -9.15
C LYS A 217 -21.28 -10.62 -9.89
N PHE A 218 -22.24 -9.74 -9.58
CA PHE A 218 -22.34 -8.41 -10.18
C PHE A 218 -21.13 -7.53 -9.81
N VAL A 219 -20.85 -7.40 -8.53
CA VAL A 219 -19.79 -6.55 -7.99
C VAL A 219 -18.40 -6.98 -8.47
N MET A 220 -18.16 -8.29 -8.63
CA MET A 220 -16.89 -8.81 -9.15
C MET A 220 -16.61 -8.45 -10.62
N GLN A 221 -17.59 -8.00 -11.38
CA GLN A 221 -17.42 -7.54 -12.77
C GLN A 221 -17.31 -6.00 -12.88
N LEU A 222 -17.42 -5.28 -11.75
CA LEU A 222 -17.34 -3.83 -11.72
C LEU A 222 -15.91 -3.33 -11.56
N ASN A 223 -15.59 -2.30 -12.32
CA ASN A 223 -14.37 -1.53 -12.16
C ASN A 223 -14.68 -0.15 -11.60
N ILE A 224 -13.90 0.30 -10.62
CA ILE A 224 -14.02 1.64 -10.06
C ILE A 224 -13.56 2.69 -11.08
N TYR A 225 -14.27 3.81 -11.12
CA TYR A 225 -13.97 4.98 -11.93
C TYR A 225 -14.28 6.25 -11.15
N ASN A 226 -13.25 7.08 -10.94
CA ASN A 226 -13.34 8.33 -10.19
C ASN A 226 -13.17 9.51 -11.15
N PRO A 227 -14.27 10.10 -11.67
CA PRO A 227 -14.19 11.23 -12.57
C PRO A 227 -13.65 12.48 -11.87
N SER A 228 -12.98 13.35 -12.65
CA SER A 228 -12.63 14.69 -12.17
C SER A 228 -13.90 15.55 -12.02
N PRO A 229 -13.85 16.59 -11.17
CA PRO A 229 -14.94 17.58 -11.08
C PRO A 229 -15.27 18.14 -12.46
N ASN A 230 -16.56 18.27 -12.79
CA ASN A 230 -17.04 18.80 -14.07
C ASN A 230 -16.61 17.99 -15.31
N ALA A 231 -16.06 16.79 -15.17
CA ALA A 231 -15.72 15.94 -16.32
C ALA A 231 -16.99 15.39 -16.98
N VAL A 232 -17.05 15.43 -18.32
CA VAL A 232 -18.07 14.72 -19.09
C VAL A 232 -17.70 13.24 -19.08
N ILE A 233 -18.61 12.41 -18.56
CA ILE A 233 -18.40 10.96 -18.37
C ILE A 233 -18.86 10.21 -19.62
N VAL A 234 -20.05 10.54 -20.11
CA VAL A 234 -20.59 10.04 -21.39
C VAL A 234 -21.20 11.20 -22.17
N GLN A 235 -21.11 11.12 -23.49
CA GLN A 235 -21.66 12.11 -24.40
C GLN A 235 -22.82 11.50 -25.20
N GLN A 236 -23.91 12.23 -25.36
CA GLN A 236 -25.04 11.80 -26.19
C GLN A 236 -24.57 11.44 -27.62
N GLY A 237 -25.02 10.30 -28.13
CA GLY A 237 -24.65 9.78 -29.44
C GLY A 237 -23.29 9.09 -29.50
N SER A 238 -22.55 8.98 -28.39
CA SER A 238 -21.36 8.13 -28.32
C SER A 238 -21.73 6.65 -28.07
N PRO A 239 -20.89 5.68 -28.46
CA PRO A 239 -21.19 4.26 -28.27
C PRO A 239 -21.41 3.89 -26.79
N ALA A 240 -22.44 3.09 -26.52
CA ALA A 240 -22.81 2.63 -25.19
C ALA A 240 -21.89 1.51 -24.67
N GLU A 241 -20.61 1.84 -24.43
CA GLU A 241 -19.56 0.86 -24.11
C GLU A 241 -19.66 0.27 -22.70
N PHE A 242 -20.31 0.99 -21.77
CA PHE A 242 -20.35 0.62 -20.36
C PHE A 242 -21.73 0.82 -19.74
N LEU A 243 -22.08 -0.11 -18.85
CA LEU A 243 -23.13 0.07 -17.85
C LEU A 243 -22.52 0.71 -16.60
N TRP A 244 -23.16 1.75 -16.08
CA TRP A 244 -22.64 2.52 -14.96
C TRP A 244 -23.54 2.48 -13.73
N VAL A 245 -22.92 2.49 -12.56
CA VAL A 245 -23.57 2.61 -11.24
C VAL A 245 -22.93 3.71 -10.43
N ILE A 246 -23.74 4.53 -9.79
CA ILE A 246 -23.28 5.61 -8.90
C ILE A 246 -23.20 5.08 -7.47
N SER A 247 -22.01 5.01 -6.90
CA SER A 247 -21.79 4.69 -5.47
C SER A 247 -21.82 5.95 -4.62
N GLN A 248 -21.15 7.02 -5.08
CA GLN A 248 -21.11 8.32 -4.40
C GLN A 248 -21.10 9.49 -5.39
N GLY A 249 -21.52 10.65 -4.88
CA GLY A 249 -21.55 11.90 -5.61
C GLY A 249 -22.86 12.11 -6.35
N GLU A 250 -22.91 13.20 -7.11
CA GLU A 250 -24.07 13.60 -7.89
C GLU A 250 -23.60 13.93 -9.30
N LEU A 251 -24.35 13.44 -10.29
CA LEU A 251 -24.08 13.70 -11.70
C LEU A 251 -25.23 14.53 -12.27
N LYS A 252 -24.92 15.41 -13.22
CA LYS A 252 -25.91 16.16 -13.98
C LYS A 252 -26.05 15.56 -15.37
N VAL A 253 -27.30 15.44 -15.81
CA VAL A 253 -27.65 14.93 -17.13
C VAL A 253 -28.11 16.10 -17.98
N ALA A 254 -27.52 16.21 -19.16
CA ALA A 254 -27.93 17.17 -20.18
C ALA A 254 -28.52 16.40 -21.36
N GLU A 255 -29.73 16.76 -21.73
CA GLU A 255 -30.41 16.30 -22.94
C GLU A 255 -30.35 17.42 -23.97
N ARG A 256 -29.88 17.12 -25.18
CA ARG A 256 -29.88 18.08 -26.27
C ARG A 256 -31.29 18.09 -26.87
N MET A 257 -32.11 19.07 -26.50
CA MET A 257 -33.37 19.32 -27.20
C MET A 257 -33.04 19.69 -28.65
N SER A 258 -33.61 18.95 -29.60
CA SER A 258 -33.58 19.33 -31.01
C SER A 258 -34.34 20.65 -31.16
N ASP A 259 -33.67 21.67 -31.70
CA ASP A 259 -34.27 22.95 -32.05
C ASP A 259 -35.43 22.72 -33.03
N ASN A 260 -36.66 22.73 -32.53
CA ASN A 260 -37.79 23.07 -33.36
C ASN A 260 -37.72 24.58 -33.58
N HIS A 261 -37.61 24.96 -34.86
CA HIS A 261 -37.72 26.34 -35.30
C HIS A 261 -38.89 27.04 -34.60
N ASP A 262 -38.64 28.27 -34.18
CA ASP A 262 -39.60 29.28 -33.68
C ASP A 262 -39.87 29.29 -32.17
N ASN A 263 -38.91 29.81 -31.39
CA ASN A 263 -39.09 31.08 -30.68
C ASN A 263 -37.90 31.41 -29.78
N HIS A 264 -37.61 32.71 -29.67
CA HIS A 264 -36.71 33.29 -28.68
C HIS A 264 -37.29 33.07 -27.27
N ASP A 265 -36.98 31.94 -26.65
CA ASP A 265 -37.20 31.73 -25.23
C ASP A 265 -35.96 31.09 -24.59
N VAL A 266 -35.55 31.69 -23.48
CA VAL A 266 -34.40 31.34 -22.66
C VAL A 266 -34.29 29.82 -22.51
N HIS A 267 -33.17 29.23 -22.97
CA HIS A 267 -32.89 27.80 -22.81
C HIS A 267 -32.86 27.41 -21.32
N HIS A 268 -34.00 27.01 -20.78
CA HIS A 268 -34.07 26.29 -19.52
C HIS A 268 -33.54 24.88 -19.77
N MET A 269 -32.21 24.68 -19.63
CA MET A 269 -31.65 23.35 -19.52
C MET A 269 -32.18 22.73 -18.22
N ALA A 270 -33.17 21.85 -18.33
CA ALA A 270 -33.58 21.00 -17.22
C ALA A 270 -32.47 19.98 -16.98
N PHE A 271 -31.59 20.26 -16.00
CA PHE A 271 -30.61 19.28 -15.56
C PHE A 271 -31.31 18.26 -14.67
N GLN A 272 -31.41 17.01 -15.13
CA GLN A 272 -31.79 15.90 -14.26
C GLN A 272 -30.55 15.51 -13.46
N HIS A 273 -30.70 15.38 -12.14
CA HIS A 273 -29.61 14.95 -11.26
C HIS A 273 -29.69 13.45 -11.01
N LEU A 274 -28.57 12.74 -11.20
CA LEU A 274 -28.42 11.33 -10.82
C LEU A 274 -27.74 11.22 -9.46
N ARG A 275 -28.28 10.36 -8.61
CA ARG A 275 -27.88 10.17 -7.22
C ARG A 275 -27.31 8.77 -6.99
N PRO A 276 -26.66 8.52 -5.85
CA PRO A 276 -26.21 7.18 -5.49
C PRO A 276 -27.33 6.14 -5.63
N GLY A 277 -26.99 5.00 -6.22
CA GLY A 277 -27.93 3.93 -6.56
C GLY A 277 -28.60 4.03 -7.94
N HIS A 278 -28.46 5.16 -8.63
CA HIS A 278 -28.89 5.25 -10.03
C HIS A 278 -27.93 4.56 -10.99
N PHE A 279 -28.50 4.02 -12.07
CA PHE A 279 -27.79 3.42 -13.19
C PHE A 279 -27.91 4.33 -14.41
N PHE A 280 -26.90 4.34 -15.28
CA PHE A 280 -26.97 4.95 -16.61
C PHE A 280 -26.21 4.10 -17.63
N GLY A 281 -26.53 4.25 -18.92
CA GLY A 281 -26.12 3.28 -19.94
C GLY A 281 -26.98 2.01 -19.94
N VAL A 282 -28.14 2.03 -19.29
CA VAL A 282 -29.09 0.91 -19.29
C VAL A 282 -29.70 0.68 -20.67
N GLU A 283 -29.69 1.70 -21.53
CA GLU A 283 -30.10 1.61 -22.94
C GLU A 283 -29.32 0.53 -23.72
N GLY A 284 -28.04 0.33 -23.41
CA GLY A 284 -27.25 -0.75 -24.02
C GLY A 284 -27.73 -2.15 -23.62
N LEU A 285 -28.36 -2.30 -22.44
CA LEU A 285 -29.04 -3.55 -22.06
C LEU A 285 -30.37 -3.73 -22.80
N ALA A 286 -30.96 -2.65 -23.35
CA ALA A 286 -32.14 -2.70 -24.21
C ALA A 286 -31.80 -2.99 -25.68
N GLY A 287 -30.52 -2.88 -26.05
CA GLY A 287 -30.04 -3.10 -27.42
C GLY A 287 -29.67 -1.81 -28.15
N GLU A 288 -29.73 -0.65 -27.49
CA GLU A 288 -29.28 0.62 -28.08
C GLU A 288 -27.75 0.67 -28.16
N GLU A 289 -27.23 1.03 -29.34
CA GLU A 289 -25.78 1.12 -29.53
C GLU A 289 -25.19 2.43 -29.01
N LEU A 290 -26.00 3.46 -28.80
CA LEU A 290 -25.56 4.82 -28.49
C LEU A 290 -26.17 5.33 -27.17
N TYR A 291 -25.41 6.14 -26.44
CA TYR A 291 -25.92 6.84 -25.27
C TYR A 291 -26.98 7.87 -25.65
N SER A 292 -28.11 7.80 -24.97
CA SER A 292 -29.26 8.70 -25.18
C SER A 292 -29.01 10.12 -24.67
N ARG A 293 -28.12 10.28 -23.68
CA ARG A 293 -27.93 11.54 -22.93
C ARG A 293 -26.47 11.79 -22.61
N THR A 294 -26.14 13.06 -22.36
CA THR A 294 -24.82 13.46 -21.87
C THR A 294 -24.83 13.47 -20.34
N VAL A 295 -23.87 12.81 -19.70
CA VAL A 295 -23.74 12.77 -18.24
C VAL A 295 -22.42 13.39 -17.84
N GLN A 296 -22.45 14.34 -16.91
CA GLN A 296 -21.30 15.08 -16.43
C GLN A 296 -21.22 15.01 -14.91
N ASN A 297 -20.01 14.88 -14.37
CA ASN A 297 -19.79 14.98 -12.93
C ASN A 297 -20.05 16.40 -12.43
N CYS A 298 -20.63 16.55 -11.24
CA CYS A 298 -20.72 17.83 -10.56
C CYS A 298 -19.35 18.23 -9.96
N ASP A 299 -19.30 19.34 -9.21
CA ASP A 299 -18.06 19.86 -8.63
C ASP A 299 -17.50 19.02 -7.45
N GLY A 300 -18.22 17.94 -7.09
CA GLY A 300 -17.87 17.04 -5.99
C GLY A 300 -17.04 15.82 -6.39
N ARG A 301 -16.59 15.08 -5.37
CA ARG A 301 -16.05 13.73 -5.55
C ARG A 301 -17.20 12.79 -5.89
N ALA A 302 -17.10 12.13 -7.04
CA ALA A 302 -17.97 11.03 -7.40
C ALA A 302 -17.16 9.73 -7.47
N GLU A 303 -17.80 8.65 -7.06
CA GLU A 303 -17.28 7.29 -7.13
C GLU A 303 -18.26 6.48 -7.95
N LEU A 304 -17.83 6.10 -9.15
CA LEU A 304 -18.65 5.37 -10.12
C LEU A 304 -18.08 3.98 -10.29
N TYR A 305 -18.96 3.03 -10.57
CA TYR A 305 -18.59 1.69 -10.99
C TYR A 305 -19.06 1.47 -12.41
N ARG A 306 -18.23 0.83 -13.23
CA ARG A 306 -18.53 0.54 -14.63
C ARG A 306 -18.31 -0.93 -14.96
N MET A 307 -19.20 -1.48 -15.77
CA MET A 307 -19.10 -2.81 -16.36
C MET A 307 -19.05 -2.67 -17.89
N PRO A 308 -18.12 -3.33 -18.60
CA PRO A 308 -18.17 -3.39 -20.05
C PRO A 308 -19.52 -3.92 -20.53
N MET A 309 -20.11 -3.28 -21.54
CA MET A 309 -21.46 -3.59 -22.00
C MET A 309 -21.60 -5.04 -22.47
N ALA A 310 -20.58 -5.58 -23.16
CA ALA A 310 -20.56 -6.99 -23.57
C ALA A 310 -20.68 -7.94 -22.36
N THR A 311 -19.95 -7.68 -21.29
CA THR A 311 -20.03 -8.44 -20.03
C THR A 311 -21.39 -8.26 -19.35
N ALA A 312 -21.93 -7.05 -19.39
CA ALA A 312 -23.25 -6.77 -18.82
C ALA A 312 -24.35 -7.54 -19.58
N ILE A 313 -24.35 -7.52 -20.91
CA ILE A 313 -25.32 -8.25 -21.73
C ILE A 313 -25.26 -9.75 -21.44
N ASP A 314 -24.05 -10.34 -21.37
CA ASP A 314 -23.86 -11.75 -21.03
C ASP A 314 -24.42 -12.07 -19.63
N MET A 315 -24.02 -11.29 -18.62
CA MET A 315 -24.48 -11.47 -17.24
C MET A 315 -26.01 -11.34 -17.12
N PHE A 316 -26.59 -10.26 -17.64
CA PHE A 316 -28.02 -9.98 -17.54
C PHE A 316 -28.89 -10.87 -18.44
N SER A 317 -28.29 -11.71 -19.30
CA SER A 317 -28.98 -12.75 -20.06
C SER A 317 -29.11 -14.06 -19.28
N GLN A 318 -28.30 -14.26 -18.24
CA GLN A 318 -28.37 -15.44 -17.38
C GLN A 318 -29.69 -15.47 -16.60
N LYS A 319 -30.20 -16.69 -16.35
CA LYS A 319 -31.52 -16.91 -15.73
C LYS A 319 -31.69 -16.14 -14.42
N GLU A 320 -30.63 -16.08 -13.61
CA GLU A 320 -30.58 -15.41 -12.31
C GLU A 320 -30.78 -13.89 -12.43
N PHE A 321 -30.26 -13.25 -13.47
CA PHE A 321 -30.30 -11.79 -13.65
C PHE A 321 -31.46 -11.29 -14.51
N LYS A 322 -32.28 -12.17 -15.12
CA LYS A 322 -33.39 -11.76 -15.99
C LYS A 322 -34.40 -10.85 -15.30
N LEU A 323 -34.73 -11.14 -14.03
CA LEU A 323 -35.64 -10.32 -13.24
C LEU A 323 -35.03 -8.94 -12.94
N VAL A 324 -33.76 -8.91 -12.57
CA VAL A 324 -33.00 -7.68 -12.32
C VAL A 324 -32.92 -6.83 -13.58
N ARG A 325 -32.61 -7.43 -14.73
CA ARG A 325 -32.59 -6.75 -16.04
C ARG A 325 -33.92 -6.06 -16.31
N ARG A 326 -35.03 -6.81 -16.22
CA ARG A 326 -36.38 -6.26 -16.47
C ARG A 326 -36.71 -5.10 -15.53
N ALA A 327 -36.39 -5.23 -14.25
CA ALA A 327 -36.63 -4.19 -13.26
C ALA A 327 -35.75 -2.95 -13.48
N LEU A 328 -34.48 -3.12 -13.87
CA LEU A 328 -33.58 -2.02 -14.23
C LEU A 328 -34.08 -1.27 -15.46
N LEU A 329 -34.44 -2.01 -16.52
CA LEU A 329 -34.98 -1.40 -17.74
C LEU A 329 -36.26 -0.60 -17.42
N LYS A 330 -37.22 -1.21 -16.70
CA LYS A 330 -38.47 -0.53 -16.30
C LYS A 330 -38.24 0.71 -15.42
N ARG A 331 -37.21 0.70 -14.58
CA ARG A 331 -36.95 1.78 -13.62
C ARG A 331 -36.18 2.95 -14.22
N PHE A 332 -35.28 2.68 -15.16
CA PHE A 332 -34.31 3.67 -15.64
C PHE A 332 -34.45 4.03 -17.13
N LEU A 333 -35.22 3.27 -17.92
CA LEU A 333 -35.61 3.67 -19.27
C LEU A 333 -37.03 4.26 -19.28
N PRO A 334 -37.27 5.31 -20.10
CA PRO A 334 -38.61 5.81 -20.37
C PRO A 334 -39.50 4.73 -20.99
N SER A 335 -40.80 4.79 -20.71
CA SER A 335 -41.81 3.84 -21.20
C SER A 335 -41.88 3.74 -22.72
N GLU A 336 -41.45 4.79 -23.43
CA GLU A 336 -41.45 4.89 -24.90
C GLU A 336 -40.42 3.95 -25.57
N VAL A 337 -39.37 3.53 -24.85
CA VAL A 337 -38.32 2.61 -25.35
C VAL A 337 -38.64 1.15 -25.01
N LEU A 338 -39.51 0.93 -24.03
CA LEU A 338 -39.94 -0.40 -23.59
C LEU A 338 -41.15 -0.83 -24.42
N GLY A 339 -40.90 -1.53 -25.52
CA GLY A 339 -41.95 -2.21 -26.27
C GLY A 339 -42.84 -3.09 -25.38
N ASP A 340 -44.12 -3.14 -25.73
CA ASP A 340 -45.26 -3.70 -24.98
C ASP A 340 -45.01 -5.15 -24.47
N GLU A 341 -44.47 -5.29 -23.25
CA GLU A 341 -44.60 -6.53 -22.46
C GLU A 341 -45.18 -6.18 -21.08
N SER A 342 -46.41 -6.63 -20.87
CA SER A 342 -47.20 -6.44 -19.65
C SER A 342 -46.49 -7.00 -18.39
N VAL A 343 -46.37 -6.16 -17.35
CA VAL A 343 -45.70 -6.49 -16.08
C VAL A 343 -46.72 -6.58 -14.96
N SER A 344 -46.88 -7.79 -14.40
CA SER A 344 -47.71 -8.11 -13.23
C SER A 344 -47.07 -7.60 -11.93
N GLU A 345 -47.92 -7.05 -11.05
CA GLU A 345 -47.60 -6.56 -9.70
C GLU A 345 -47.29 -7.71 -8.72
N LYS A 346 -46.03 -7.81 -8.29
CA LYS A 346 -45.64 -8.48 -7.03
C LYS A 346 -44.44 -7.75 -6.41
N CYS A 347 -44.68 -6.58 -5.82
CA CYS A 347 -43.69 -5.84 -5.03
C CYS A 347 -44.35 -5.03 -3.90
N LYS A 348 -45.45 -5.53 -3.31
CA LYS A 348 -46.18 -4.80 -2.25
C LYS A 348 -46.32 -5.50 -0.91
N GLU A 349 -45.70 -6.65 -0.71
CA GLU A 349 -45.69 -7.31 0.61
C GLU A 349 -44.25 -7.70 0.92
N HIS A 350 -43.49 -6.84 1.61
CA HIS A 350 -42.31 -7.21 2.43
C HIS A 350 -41.70 -6.02 3.22
N SER A 351 -42.46 -4.94 3.50
CA SER A 351 -41.96 -3.81 4.30
C SER A 351 -41.67 -4.15 5.76
N ASP A 352 -42.20 -5.27 6.27
CA ASP A 352 -42.18 -5.57 7.71
C ASP A 352 -41.01 -6.47 8.13
N THR A 353 -40.42 -7.24 7.21
CA THR A 353 -39.21 -8.08 7.46
C THR A 353 -37.90 -7.31 7.28
N GLN A 354 -37.97 -6.11 6.70
CA GLN A 354 -36.82 -5.24 6.44
C GLN A 354 -36.30 -4.55 7.71
N GLY A 355 -37.17 -4.35 8.72
CA GLY A 355 -36.80 -3.76 10.01
C GLY A 355 -35.98 -4.72 10.88
N GLU A 356 -36.39 -5.99 10.98
CA GLU A 356 -35.76 -6.96 11.88
C GLU A 356 -34.33 -7.34 11.45
N LEU A 357 -34.07 -7.50 10.15
CA LEU A 357 -32.73 -7.84 9.64
C LEU A 357 -31.77 -6.64 9.75
N MET A 358 -32.27 -5.42 9.54
CA MET A 358 -31.47 -4.18 9.67
C MET A 358 -31.15 -3.85 11.13
N ASP A 359 -32.08 -4.13 12.06
CA ASP A 359 -31.82 -4.00 13.50
C ASP A 359 -30.79 -5.03 13.97
N GLN A 360 -30.88 -6.29 13.52
CA GLN A 360 -29.87 -7.31 13.81
C GLN A 360 -28.49 -6.97 13.23
N MET A 361 -28.43 -6.37 12.04
CA MET A 361 -27.16 -5.99 11.42
C MET A 361 -26.56 -4.71 12.04
N SER A 362 -27.41 -3.77 12.47
CA SER A 362 -27.00 -2.58 13.24
C SER A 362 -26.48 -2.98 14.63
N ASP A 363 -27.14 -3.91 15.31
CA ASP A 363 -26.72 -4.40 16.64
C ASP A 363 -25.41 -5.18 16.60
N THR A 364 -25.18 -5.97 15.54
CA THR A 364 -23.89 -6.66 15.34
C THR A 364 -22.75 -5.70 15.03
N VAL A 365 -22.98 -4.67 14.20
CA VAL A 365 -21.99 -3.61 13.97
C VAL A 365 -21.67 -2.87 15.27
N ARG A 366 -22.69 -2.52 16.06
CA ARG A 366 -22.51 -1.83 17.35
C ARG A 366 -21.76 -2.69 18.37
N ALA A 367 -22.01 -4.00 18.39
CA ALA A 367 -21.26 -4.95 19.22
C ALA A 367 -19.78 -5.03 18.80
N MET A 368 -19.50 -5.04 17.49
CA MET A 368 -18.11 -5.02 16.98
C MET A 368 -17.40 -3.70 17.30
N GLU A 369 -18.09 -2.56 17.21
CA GLU A 369 -17.53 -1.26 17.60
C GLU A 369 -17.16 -1.21 19.09
N VAL A 370 -18.01 -1.78 19.96
CA VAL A 370 -17.71 -1.90 21.41
C VAL A 370 -16.52 -2.81 21.66
N GLN A 371 -16.41 -3.95 20.96
CA GLN A 371 -15.23 -4.82 21.08
C GLN A 371 -13.95 -4.14 20.60
N LEU A 372 -14.01 -3.39 19.50
CA LEU A 372 -12.88 -2.63 18.99
C LEU A 372 -12.42 -1.57 20.02
N LYS A 373 -13.37 -0.87 20.64
CA LYS A 373 -13.09 0.13 21.66
C LYS A 373 -12.46 -0.48 22.92
N ASN A 374 -12.97 -1.62 23.38
CA ASN A 374 -12.40 -2.36 24.51
C ASN A 374 -10.99 -2.89 24.22
N MET A 375 -10.72 -3.33 22.99
CA MET A 375 -9.36 -3.69 22.54
C MET A 375 -8.43 -2.48 22.55
N GLN A 376 -8.87 -1.33 22.03
CA GLN A 376 -8.08 -0.10 22.03
C GLN A 376 -7.77 0.38 23.47
N GLU A 377 -8.71 0.25 24.39
CA GLU A 377 -8.48 0.54 25.81
C GLU A 377 -7.51 -0.45 26.47
N SER A 378 -7.60 -1.74 26.11
CA SER A 378 -6.66 -2.77 26.57
C SER A 378 -5.24 -2.52 26.06
N ILE A 379 -5.09 -2.07 24.81
CA ILE A 379 -3.80 -1.67 24.24
C ILE A 379 -3.23 -0.46 24.99
N LYS A 380 -4.04 0.57 25.26
CA LYS A 380 -3.59 1.73 26.06
C LYS A 380 -3.21 1.36 27.50
N ALA A 381 -3.92 0.42 28.11
CA ALA A 381 -3.58 -0.11 29.44
C ALA A 381 -2.28 -0.93 29.43
N PHE A 382 -2.01 -1.63 28.32
CA PHE A 382 -0.75 -2.34 28.12
C PHE A 382 0.42 -1.38 27.88
N GLU A 383 0.22 -0.31 27.10
CA GLU A 383 1.21 0.74 26.88
C GLU A 383 1.57 1.48 28.19
N SER A 384 0.58 1.80 29.03
CA SER A 384 0.83 2.46 30.32
C SER A 384 1.54 1.56 31.35
N THR A 385 1.26 0.25 31.34
CA THR A 385 2.01 -0.70 32.18
C THR A 385 3.44 -0.90 31.68
N LEU A 386 3.67 -0.86 30.37
CA LEU A 386 5.01 -0.85 29.78
C LEU A 386 5.81 0.40 30.15
N GLU A 387 5.18 1.59 30.11
CA GLU A 387 5.82 2.84 30.56
C GLU A 387 6.15 2.81 32.06
N ALA A 388 5.24 2.29 32.89
CA ALA A 388 5.48 2.14 34.33
C ALA A 388 6.62 1.14 34.65
N LEU A 389 6.72 0.04 33.88
CA LEU A 389 7.84 -0.90 33.98
C LEU A 389 9.16 -0.25 33.54
N ASN A 390 9.15 0.58 32.50
CA ASN A 390 10.33 1.28 32.01
C ASN A 390 10.85 2.36 32.99
N LEU A 391 9.95 2.94 33.79
CA LEU A 391 10.28 3.87 34.88
C LEU A 391 10.76 3.16 36.16
N SER A 392 10.42 1.88 36.36
CA SER A 392 10.88 1.04 37.48
C SER A 392 12.28 0.46 37.26
N VAL A 393 12.70 0.35 36.00
CA VAL A 393 14.02 -0.20 35.58
C VAL A 393 15.11 0.90 35.47
N ARG A 394 14.74 2.18 35.60
CA ARG A 394 15.66 3.32 35.81
C ARG A 394 15.72 3.69 37.27
#